data_AF-A0A9D5W0P9-F1
#
_entry.id   AF-A0A9D5W0P9-F1
#
_cell.length_a   1.000
_cell.length_b   1.000
_cell.length_c   1.000
_cell.angle_alpha   90.00
_cell.angle_beta   90.00
_cell.angle_gamma   90.00
#
_symmetry.space_group_name_H-M   'P 1'
#
loop_
_entity.id
_entity.type
_entity.pdbx_description
1 polymer ?
#
loop_
_entity_poly.entity_id
_entity_poly.type
_entity_poly.pdbx_seq_one_letter_code
_entity_poly.pdbx_strand_id
1 'polypeptide(L)'
;MKLSHITLLKCIKCDGEIALSSIHPNKIEKEIIEFGILSCIDCGALYPIIKGVGVFFKKEFIGHYLNEDEKKICNDLGLFIDKEKVTLNQIQQKQLDAASNWSYQWTKTYDFKKDDFINEGFLKEETFFEFIPIETEKIKNKTIIVWCGGKGREAFHLIKYNPEVLIVNEIGDEIYGIPQLLGYPDNLMLIRCDMQQNPIRLGSADYSICDHALQHVADHKMGFKVITDVLKPNGIIIINAYSYENNFLMVYIIEPLKVIFHKLSLKTLERIAFIPAMIVYILIHLFYVPANKILSKQTCNKIPLFDHMIFWSKVSFKWIDLACFDLIHAPISYHFKKEEFIKMARDNNATIKTLNNTHGTTWTFIAHAQR
;
A
#
# COMPACT_ATOMS: atom_id res chain seq x y z
N MET A 1 -0.25 -19.31 -2.72
CA MET A 1 0.99 -19.01 -3.47
C MET A 1 1.26 -20.15 -4.42
N LYS A 2 1.77 -19.92 -5.63
CA LYS A 2 2.10 -21.00 -6.57
C LYS A 2 3.60 -21.32 -6.55
N LEU A 3 3.98 -22.50 -7.04
CA LEU A 3 5.39 -22.87 -7.18
C LEU A 3 6.14 -21.95 -8.15
N SER A 4 5.51 -21.57 -9.27
CA SER A 4 6.08 -20.65 -10.26
C SER A 4 6.49 -19.30 -9.65
N HIS A 5 5.74 -18.83 -8.65
CA HIS A 5 6.02 -17.58 -7.94
C HIS A 5 7.37 -17.58 -7.20
N ILE A 6 7.83 -18.74 -6.73
CA ILE A 6 9.06 -18.86 -5.91
C ILE A 6 10.29 -18.39 -6.69
N THR A 7 10.29 -18.56 -8.02
CA THR A 7 11.39 -18.11 -8.91
C THR A 7 11.62 -16.60 -8.87
N LEU A 8 10.59 -15.81 -8.54
CA LEU A 8 10.65 -14.36 -8.40
C LEU A 8 11.16 -13.91 -7.03
N LEU A 9 11.40 -14.86 -6.11
CA LEU A 9 11.72 -14.60 -4.72
C LEU A 9 13.20 -14.90 -4.40
N LYS A 10 13.72 -14.19 -3.41
CA LYS A 10 15.04 -14.32 -2.80
C LYS A 10 14.94 -14.21 -1.28
N CYS A 11 15.89 -14.80 -0.57
CA CYS A 11 15.94 -14.76 0.87
C CYS A 11 16.20 -13.33 1.39
N ILE A 12 15.35 -12.83 2.28
CA ILE A 12 15.50 -11.48 2.86
C ILE A 12 16.67 -11.36 3.85
N LYS A 13 17.34 -12.48 4.19
CA LYS A 13 18.50 -12.52 5.10
C LYS A 13 19.83 -12.50 4.35
N CYS A 14 19.95 -13.22 3.23
CA CYS A 14 21.22 -13.40 2.52
C CYS A 14 21.11 -13.30 0.99
N ASP A 15 19.96 -12.87 0.45
CA ASP A 15 19.64 -12.83 -0.99
C ASP A 15 19.70 -14.18 -1.72
N GLY A 16 19.86 -15.27 -0.97
CA GLY A 16 19.97 -16.64 -1.44
C GLY A 16 18.70 -17.20 -2.06
N GLU A 17 18.82 -18.38 -2.66
CA GLU A 17 17.68 -19.06 -3.28
C GLU A 17 16.68 -19.56 -2.24
N ILE A 18 15.39 -19.46 -2.57
CA ILE A 18 14.30 -19.97 -1.76
C ILE A 18 13.71 -21.18 -2.47
N ALA A 19 13.47 -22.25 -1.71
CA ALA A 19 12.73 -23.42 -2.15
C ALA A 19 11.55 -23.69 -1.21
N LEU A 20 10.62 -24.51 -1.66
CA LEU A 20 9.56 -25.03 -0.82
C LEU A 20 10.13 -26.18 0.02
N SER A 21 10.12 -26.02 1.35
CA SER A 21 10.66 -26.99 2.30
C SER A 21 9.61 -28.00 2.76
N SER A 22 8.38 -27.55 2.97
CA SER A 22 7.28 -28.41 3.42
C SER A 22 5.92 -27.85 3.00
N ILE A 23 4.95 -28.74 2.87
CA ILE A 23 3.56 -28.42 2.59
C ILE A 23 2.70 -29.11 3.64
N HIS A 24 1.65 -28.44 4.11
CA HIS A 24 0.68 -29.12 4.95
C HIS A 24 -0.11 -30.16 4.12
N PRO A 25 -0.18 -31.44 4.52
CA PRO A 25 -0.57 -32.57 3.64
C PRO A 25 -1.94 -32.52 2.94
N ASN A 26 -2.82 -31.57 3.30
CA ASN A 26 -4.21 -31.48 2.83
C ASN A 26 -4.58 -30.10 2.25
N LYS A 27 -3.59 -29.33 1.78
CA LYS A 27 -3.74 -27.88 1.56
C LYS A 27 -3.13 -27.35 0.26
N ILE A 28 -3.10 -28.20 -0.77
CA ILE A 28 -2.87 -27.79 -2.16
C ILE A 28 -4.20 -27.87 -2.89
N GLU A 29 -4.71 -26.73 -3.34
CA GLU A 29 -5.89 -26.67 -4.20
C GLU A 29 -5.50 -25.95 -5.49
N LYS A 30 -5.72 -26.57 -6.66
CA LYS A 30 -5.46 -25.94 -7.97
C LYS A 30 -4.05 -25.33 -8.11
N GLU A 31 -3.01 -26.06 -7.70
CA GLU A 31 -1.60 -25.61 -7.69
C GLU A 31 -1.29 -24.43 -6.75
N ILE A 32 -2.25 -24.03 -5.90
CA ILE A 32 -2.06 -23.02 -4.86
C ILE A 32 -1.66 -23.74 -3.58
N ILE A 33 -0.47 -23.41 -3.09
CA ILE A 33 -0.02 -23.74 -1.74
C ILE A 33 -0.76 -22.79 -0.79
N GLU A 34 -1.75 -23.33 -0.06
CA GLU A 34 -2.51 -22.56 0.94
C GLU A 34 -1.69 -22.42 2.24
N PHE A 35 -1.04 -23.52 2.67
CA PHE A 35 -0.17 -23.53 3.85
C PHE A 35 1.11 -24.33 3.60
N GLY A 36 2.25 -23.77 3.98
CA GLY A 36 3.55 -24.42 3.80
C GLY A 36 4.70 -23.60 4.35
N ILE A 37 5.92 -24.10 4.15
CA ILE A 37 7.15 -23.41 4.56
C ILE A 37 8.08 -23.30 3.37
N LEU A 38 8.50 -22.07 3.09
CA LEU A 38 9.62 -21.78 2.22
C LEU A 38 10.91 -21.77 3.06
N SER A 39 12.01 -22.30 2.54
CA SER A 39 13.33 -22.23 3.16
C SER A 39 14.35 -21.64 2.21
N CYS A 40 15.29 -20.87 2.75
CA CYS A 40 16.48 -20.48 2.01
C CYS A 40 17.46 -21.65 1.96
N ILE A 41 17.92 -21.99 0.76
CA ILE A 41 18.87 -23.09 0.52
C ILE A 41 20.24 -22.77 1.16
N ASP A 42 20.63 -21.49 1.17
CA ASP A 42 21.97 -21.08 1.61
C ASP A 42 22.07 -20.89 3.13
N CYS A 43 21.11 -20.19 3.74
CA CYS A 43 21.18 -19.83 5.16
C CYS A 43 20.15 -20.52 6.06
N GLY A 44 19.27 -21.36 5.49
CA GLY A 44 18.25 -22.10 6.23
C GLY A 44 17.13 -21.24 6.83
N ALA A 45 17.03 -19.95 6.50
CA ALA A 45 15.94 -19.09 6.96
C ALA A 45 14.59 -19.63 6.47
N LEU A 46 13.57 -19.60 7.33
CA LEU A 46 12.24 -20.17 7.05
C LEU A 46 11.20 -19.06 6.95
N TYR A 47 10.27 -19.19 6.00
CA TYR A 47 9.21 -18.23 5.73
C TYR A 47 7.88 -18.98 5.54
N PRO A 48 6.85 -18.74 6.38
CA PRO A 48 5.59 -19.44 6.24
C PRO A 48 4.81 -18.94 5.01
N ILE A 49 4.06 -19.86 4.40
CA ILE A 49 2.93 -19.53 3.52
C ILE A 49 1.68 -19.72 4.37
N ILE A 50 0.88 -18.67 4.51
CA ILE A 50 -0.37 -18.67 5.28
C ILE A 50 -1.50 -18.26 4.35
N LYS A 51 -2.54 -19.08 4.22
CA LYS A 51 -3.71 -18.79 3.36
C LYS A 51 -3.27 -18.28 1.99
N GLY A 52 -2.32 -18.96 1.36
CA GLY A 52 -1.82 -18.60 0.04
C GLY A 52 -0.93 -17.35 -0.05
N VAL A 53 -0.63 -16.68 1.05
CA VAL A 53 0.25 -15.50 1.13
C VAL A 53 1.63 -15.93 1.63
N GLY A 54 2.70 -15.52 0.93
CA GLY A 54 4.05 -15.73 1.44
C GLY A 54 4.41 -14.67 2.47
N VAL A 55 4.82 -15.08 3.67
CA VAL A 55 5.05 -14.18 4.81
C VAL A 55 6.54 -14.06 5.09
N PHE A 56 7.10 -12.87 4.86
CA PHE A 56 8.53 -12.60 4.92
C PHE A 56 8.83 -11.51 5.94
N PHE A 57 9.22 -11.94 7.13
CA PHE A 57 9.77 -11.07 8.16
C PHE A 57 11.06 -11.69 8.70
N LYS A 58 11.99 -10.86 9.17
CA LYS A 58 13.18 -11.38 9.85
C LYS A 58 12.75 -12.11 11.13
N LYS A 59 13.49 -13.17 11.48
CA LYS A 59 13.16 -14.05 12.60
C LYS A 59 12.96 -13.29 13.91
N GLU A 60 13.78 -12.29 14.14
CA GLU A 60 13.75 -11.44 15.34
C GLU A 60 12.54 -10.49 15.38
N PHE A 61 11.89 -10.21 14.24
CA PHE A 61 10.78 -9.26 14.14
C PHE A 61 9.41 -9.91 13.85
N ILE A 62 9.38 -11.13 13.30
CA ILE A 62 8.15 -11.77 12.84
C ILE A 62 7.07 -11.87 13.92
N GLY A 63 7.46 -12.16 15.18
CA GLY A 63 6.51 -12.25 16.31
C GLY A 63 5.79 -10.93 16.64
N HIS A 64 6.31 -9.78 16.20
CA HIS A 64 5.67 -8.47 16.37
C HIS A 64 4.63 -8.18 15.29
N TYR A 65 4.79 -8.71 14.09
CA TYR A 65 3.87 -8.48 12.96
C TYR A 65 2.73 -9.49 12.87
N LEU A 66 2.95 -10.73 13.33
CA LEU A 66 1.92 -11.77 13.27
C LEU A 66 0.86 -11.58 14.37
N ASN A 67 -0.40 -11.73 13.99
CA ASN A 67 -1.50 -11.86 14.94
C ASN A 67 -1.52 -13.28 15.54
N GLU A 68 -2.38 -13.50 16.55
CA GLU A 68 -2.42 -14.77 17.28
C GLU A 68 -2.85 -15.98 16.41
N ASP A 69 -3.75 -15.76 15.44
CA ASP A 69 -4.18 -16.82 14.53
C ASP A 69 -3.03 -17.25 13.60
N GLU A 70 -2.23 -16.30 13.13
CA GLU A 70 -1.07 -16.58 12.30
C GLU A 70 0.04 -17.31 13.06
N LYS A 71 0.29 -16.92 14.31
CA LYS A 71 1.24 -17.63 15.18
C LYS A 71 0.80 -19.07 15.41
N LYS A 72 -0.50 -19.29 15.65
CA LYS A 72 -1.06 -20.64 15.78
C LYS A 72 -0.81 -21.46 14.51
N ILE A 73 -1.10 -20.89 13.33
CA ILE A 73 -0.84 -21.55 12.04
C ILE A 73 0.66 -21.86 11.86
N CYS A 74 1.54 -20.92 12.22
CA CYS A 74 2.99 -21.17 12.17
C CYS A 74 3.38 -22.34 13.08
N ASN A 75 2.87 -22.39 14.31
CA ASN A 75 3.13 -23.49 15.25
C ASN A 75 2.64 -24.84 14.70
N ASP A 76 1.44 -24.87 14.10
CA ASP A 76 0.88 -26.07 13.45
C ASP A 76 1.75 -26.55 12.26
N LEU A 77 2.45 -25.62 11.60
CA LEU A 77 3.44 -25.93 10.55
C LEU A 77 4.82 -26.32 11.11
N GLY A 78 5.04 -26.27 12.42
CA GLY A 78 6.34 -26.52 13.07
C GLY A 78 7.28 -25.32 13.11
N LEU A 79 6.77 -24.11 12.84
CA LEU A 79 7.48 -22.84 13.00
C LEU A 79 7.08 -22.19 14.32
N PHE A 80 7.88 -22.38 15.36
CA PHE A 80 7.66 -21.74 16.65
C PHE A 80 8.00 -20.25 16.57
N ILE A 81 6.97 -19.41 16.66
CA ILE A 81 7.10 -17.95 16.61
C ILE A 81 6.81 -17.36 17.98
N ASP A 82 7.87 -16.92 18.67
CA ASP A 82 7.76 -16.14 19.89
C ASP A 82 8.04 -14.66 19.62
N LYS A 83 7.47 -13.79 20.47
CA LYS A 83 7.90 -12.40 20.55
C LYS A 83 9.26 -12.35 21.26
N GLU A 84 10.34 -12.38 20.48
CA GLU A 84 11.66 -12.11 21.03
C GLU A 84 11.67 -10.70 21.66
N LYS A 85 12.31 -10.58 22.83
CA LYS A 85 12.55 -9.30 23.49
C LYS A 85 13.63 -8.53 22.73
N VAL A 86 13.27 -7.98 21.58
CA VAL A 86 14.15 -7.15 20.76
C VAL A 86 13.92 -5.69 21.12
N THR A 87 15.00 -4.94 21.31
CA THR A 87 14.92 -3.48 21.46
C THR A 87 14.75 -2.87 20.08
N LEU A 88 13.55 -2.35 19.79
CA LEU A 88 13.26 -1.68 18.52
C LEU A 88 13.86 -0.27 18.53
N ASN A 89 14.53 0.10 17.45
CA ASN A 89 14.89 1.50 17.22
C ASN A 89 13.66 2.32 16.82
N GLN A 90 13.80 3.65 16.78
CA GLN A 90 12.68 4.55 16.50
C GLN A 90 12.02 4.31 15.13
N ILE A 91 12.80 3.97 14.09
CA ILE A 91 12.28 3.70 12.75
C ILE A 91 11.48 2.39 12.75
N GLN A 92 12.03 1.35 13.38
CA GLN A 92 11.37 0.04 13.51
C GLN A 92 10.07 0.14 14.31
N GLN A 93 10.07 0.89 15.41
CA GLN A 93 8.87 1.11 16.21
C GLN A 93 7.78 1.81 15.38
N LYS A 94 8.14 2.88 14.67
CA LYS A 94 7.19 3.59 13.80
C LYS A 94 6.62 2.70 12.67
N GLN A 95 7.43 1.82 12.09
CA GLN A 95 6.98 0.88 11.06
C GLN A 95 6.01 -0.17 11.63
N LEU A 96 6.27 -0.64 12.86
CA LEU A 96 5.37 -1.56 13.57
C LEU A 96 4.04 -0.87 13.92
N ASP A 97 4.10 0.37 14.41
CA ASP A 97 2.92 1.17 14.70
C ASP A 97 2.10 1.40 13.42
N ALA A 98 2.77 1.68 12.29
CA ALA A 98 2.11 1.81 10.99
C ALA A 98 1.38 0.52 10.62
N ALA A 99 2.05 -0.64 10.68
CA ALA A 99 1.43 -1.93 10.39
C ALA A 99 0.20 -2.21 11.28
N SER A 100 0.29 -1.91 12.58
CA SER A 100 -0.82 -2.09 13.52
C SER A 100 -1.99 -1.14 13.24
N ASN A 101 -1.72 0.13 12.96
CA ASN A 101 -2.76 1.14 12.72
C ASN A 101 -3.48 0.89 11.40
N TRP A 102 -2.74 0.54 10.34
CA TRP A 102 -3.31 0.19 9.04
C TRP A 102 -4.12 -1.10 9.11
N SER A 103 -3.62 -2.13 9.78
CA SER A 103 -4.40 -3.35 10.05
C SER A 103 -5.71 -3.04 10.78
N TYR A 104 -5.70 -2.17 11.79
CA TYR A 104 -6.95 -1.71 12.44
C TYR A 104 -7.89 -1.04 11.44
N GLN A 105 -7.41 -0.05 10.68
CA GLN A 105 -8.24 0.68 9.71
C GLN A 105 -8.90 -0.28 8.70
N TRP A 106 -8.10 -1.16 8.13
CA TRP A 106 -8.56 -2.01 7.05
C TRP A 106 -9.38 -3.20 7.55
N THR A 107 -9.17 -3.70 8.78
CA THR A 107 -9.88 -4.89 9.27
C THR A 107 -11.02 -4.61 10.24
N LYS A 108 -11.11 -3.42 10.86
CA LYS A 108 -12.08 -3.12 11.93
C LYS A 108 -13.08 -1.99 11.64
N THR A 109 -12.68 -0.95 10.90
CA THR A 109 -13.50 0.27 10.76
C THR A 109 -14.70 0.08 9.83
N TYR A 110 -14.48 -0.47 8.64
CA TYR A 110 -15.54 -0.71 7.66
C TYR A 110 -15.39 -2.06 6.99
N ASP A 111 -16.54 -2.66 6.67
CA ASP A 111 -16.59 -3.80 5.76
C ASP A 111 -16.46 -3.31 4.31
N PHE A 112 -15.50 -3.87 3.59
CA PHE A 112 -15.21 -3.56 2.19
C PHE A 112 -15.86 -4.62 1.33
N LYS A 113 -16.79 -4.21 0.48
CA LYS A 113 -17.50 -5.11 -0.42
C LYS A 113 -17.01 -4.92 -1.83
N LYS A 114 -17.14 -5.97 -2.66
CA LYS A 114 -16.82 -5.91 -4.08
C LYS A 114 -17.54 -4.75 -4.79
N ASP A 115 -18.78 -4.48 -4.40
CA ASP A 115 -19.58 -3.36 -4.94
C ASP A 115 -18.99 -1.99 -4.63
N ASP A 116 -18.23 -1.84 -3.54
CA ASP A 116 -17.58 -0.57 -3.22
C ASP A 116 -16.56 -0.20 -4.32
N PHE A 117 -15.80 -1.16 -4.83
CA PHE A 117 -14.82 -0.96 -5.90
C PHE A 117 -15.45 -0.67 -7.29
N ILE A 118 -16.77 -0.85 -7.41
CA ILE A 118 -17.54 -0.60 -8.63
C ILE A 118 -18.32 0.71 -8.52
N ASN A 119 -18.85 1.02 -7.33
CA ASN A 119 -19.85 2.07 -7.15
C ASN A 119 -19.35 3.28 -6.33
N GLU A 120 -18.29 3.15 -5.55
CA GLU A 120 -17.79 4.22 -4.68
C GLU A 120 -16.67 5.04 -5.34
N GLY A 121 -16.87 6.36 -5.44
CA GLY A 121 -16.02 7.26 -6.22
C GLY A 121 -14.50 7.03 -6.06
N PHE A 122 -13.98 7.02 -4.84
CA PHE A 122 -12.54 6.84 -4.57
C PHE A 122 -11.99 5.45 -4.93
N LEU A 123 -12.84 4.41 -4.86
CA LEU A 123 -12.43 3.03 -5.11
C LEU A 123 -12.64 2.59 -6.56
N LYS A 124 -13.35 3.38 -7.37
CA LYS A 124 -13.59 3.09 -8.78
C LYS A 124 -12.32 3.07 -9.61
N GLU A 125 -12.41 2.35 -10.71
CA GLU A 125 -11.34 2.17 -11.69
C GLU A 125 -10.91 3.48 -12.34
N GLU A 126 -11.88 4.31 -12.75
CA GLU A 126 -11.61 5.63 -13.33
C GLU A 126 -10.74 6.48 -12.40
N THR A 127 -11.12 6.56 -11.14
CA THR A 127 -10.40 7.28 -10.10
C THR A 127 -9.02 6.68 -9.82
N PHE A 128 -8.91 5.36 -9.77
CA PHE A 128 -7.61 4.69 -9.65
C PHE A 128 -6.65 5.13 -10.76
N PHE A 129 -7.10 5.14 -12.02
CA PHE A 129 -6.29 5.58 -13.15
C PHE A 129 -6.07 7.10 -13.23
N GLU A 130 -6.87 7.94 -12.54
CA GLU A 130 -6.55 9.36 -12.36
C GLU A 130 -5.26 9.55 -11.54
N PHE A 131 -5.06 8.73 -10.49
CA PHE A 131 -3.89 8.82 -9.61
C PHE A 131 -2.68 8.05 -10.13
N ILE A 132 -2.92 6.89 -10.76
CA ILE A 132 -1.93 5.97 -11.32
C ILE A 132 -2.19 5.85 -12.83
N PRO A 133 -1.85 6.87 -13.65
CA PRO A 133 -2.16 6.83 -15.07
C PRO A 133 -1.25 5.84 -15.78
N ILE A 134 -1.82 4.69 -16.14
CA ILE A 134 -1.21 3.63 -16.93
C ILE A 134 -2.16 3.27 -18.06
N GLU A 135 -1.63 3.17 -19.28
CA GLU A 135 -2.39 2.66 -20.43
C GLU A 135 -2.69 1.18 -20.20
N THR A 136 -3.98 0.84 -20.16
CA THR A 136 -4.43 -0.49 -19.75
C THR A 136 -4.00 -1.59 -20.71
N GLU A 137 -3.84 -1.27 -21.99
CA GLU A 137 -3.32 -2.17 -23.02
C GLU A 137 -1.87 -2.59 -22.74
N LYS A 138 -1.11 -1.74 -22.03
CA LYS A 138 0.28 -2.02 -21.65
C LYS A 138 0.42 -2.87 -20.39
N ILE A 139 -0.68 -3.28 -19.75
CA ILE A 139 -0.66 -4.19 -18.58
C ILE A 139 -0.55 -5.65 -18.99
N LYS A 140 -1.12 -6.02 -20.16
CA LYS A 140 -1.20 -7.41 -20.58
C LYS A 140 0.18 -8.06 -20.69
N ASN A 141 0.31 -9.27 -20.15
CA ASN A 141 1.56 -10.05 -20.15
C ASN A 141 2.76 -9.30 -19.52
N LYS A 142 2.50 -8.50 -18.48
CA LYS A 142 3.53 -7.79 -17.73
C LYS A 142 3.62 -8.29 -16.30
N THR A 143 4.83 -8.25 -15.74
CA THR A 143 5.03 -8.43 -14.30
C THR A 143 4.87 -7.08 -13.61
N ILE A 144 3.88 -6.97 -12.73
CA ILE A 144 3.54 -5.72 -12.02
C ILE A 144 3.67 -5.95 -10.53
N ILE A 145 4.30 -5.01 -9.82
CA ILE A 145 4.34 -4.99 -8.36
C ILE A 145 3.52 -3.82 -7.86
N VAL A 146 2.63 -4.08 -6.90
CA VAL A 146 1.92 -3.09 -6.09
C VAL A 146 2.50 -3.14 -4.68
N TRP A 147 3.05 -2.02 -4.23
CA TRP A 147 3.57 -1.84 -2.88
C TRP A 147 2.51 -1.25 -1.97
N CYS A 148 2.44 -1.75 -0.74
CA CYS A 148 1.46 -1.31 0.27
C CYS A 148 0.01 -1.40 -0.24
N GLY A 149 -0.36 -2.57 -0.77
CA GLY A 149 -1.61 -2.79 -1.47
C GLY A 149 -2.86 -2.76 -0.60
N GLY A 150 -2.73 -2.65 0.73
CA GLY A 150 -3.84 -2.57 1.67
C GLY A 150 -4.89 -3.66 1.44
N LYS A 151 -6.14 -3.24 1.16
CA LYS A 151 -7.27 -4.14 0.85
C LYS A 151 -7.37 -4.58 -0.61
N GLY A 152 -6.42 -4.19 -1.46
CA GLY A 152 -6.29 -4.65 -2.83
C GLY A 152 -7.11 -3.88 -3.86
N ARG A 153 -7.28 -2.54 -3.69
CA ARG A 153 -7.94 -1.70 -4.71
C ARG A 153 -7.22 -1.77 -6.05
N GLU A 154 -5.90 -1.59 -6.01
CA GLU A 154 -5.01 -1.63 -7.17
C GLU A 154 -5.06 -3.03 -7.78
N ALA A 155 -5.03 -4.06 -6.92
CA ALA A 155 -5.12 -5.46 -7.35
C ALA A 155 -6.44 -5.75 -8.08
N PHE A 156 -7.56 -5.22 -7.56
CA PHE A 156 -8.89 -5.39 -8.14
C PHE A 156 -9.02 -4.81 -9.55
N HIS A 157 -8.37 -3.70 -9.83
CA HIS A 157 -8.43 -3.07 -11.15
C HIS A 157 -7.38 -3.65 -12.11
N LEU A 158 -6.14 -3.82 -11.66
CA LEU A 158 -5.04 -4.26 -12.52
C LEU A 158 -5.20 -5.71 -13.02
N ILE A 159 -5.75 -6.61 -12.19
CA ILE A 159 -5.87 -8.03 -12.54
C ILE A 159 -6.77 -8.27 -13.77
N LYS A 160 -7.76 -7.39 -14.00
CA LYS A 160 -8.71 -7.44 -15.13
C LYS A 160 -8.01 -7.38 -16.49
N TYR A 161 -6.82 -6.80 -16.54
CA TYR A 161 -6.06 -6.57 -17.76
C TYR A 161 -5.03 -7.66 -18.06
N ASN A 162 -5.14 -8.82 -17.40
CA ASN A 162 -4.34 -10.02 -17.65
C ASN A 162 -2.81 -9.77 -17.61
N PRO A 163 -2.27 -9.24 -16.50
CA PRO A 163 -0.82 -9.24 -16.29
C PRO A 163 -0.27 -10.68 -16.32
N GLU A 164 1.01 -10.84 -16.63
CA GLU A 164 1.69 -12.14 -16.51
C GLU A 164 1.72 -12.59 -15.05
N VAL A 165 2.14 -11.68 -14.17
CA VAL A 165 2.09 -11.82 -12.72
C VAL A 165 1.77 -10.46 -12.10
N LEU A 166 0.78 -10.41 -11.22
CA LEU A 166 0.50 -9.28 -10.34
C LEU A 166 0.95 -9.63 -8.93
N ILE A 167 1.97 -8.92 -8.46
CA ILE A 167 2.55 -9.08 -7.14
C ILE A 167 1.99 -7.98 -6.25
N VAL A 168 1.38 -8.33 -5.12
CA VAL A 168 0.93 -7.36 -4.12
C VAL A 168 1.72 -7.58 -2.85
N ASN A 169 2.40 -6.53 -2.42
CA ASN A 169 3.03 -6.45 -1.12
C ASN A 169 2.16 -5.66 -0.14
N GLU A 170 2.03 -6.16 1.09
CA GLU A 170 1.44 -5.43 2.21
C GLU A 170 2.14 -5.88 3.52
N ILE A 171 2.27 -4.99 4.49
CA ILE A 171 2.85 -5.32 5.81
C ILE A 171 1.78 -5.86 6.77
N GLY A 172 0.55 -5.37 6.66
CA GLY A 172 -0.59 -5.75 7.50
C GLY A 172 -1.29 -7.05 7.09
N ASP A 173 -2.19 -7.53 7.95
CA ASP A 173 -2.96 -8.78 7.75
C ASP A 173 -4.20 -8.58 6.85
N GLU A 174 -4.52 -7.35 6.48
CA GLU A 174 -5.55 -7.00 5.50
C GLU A 174 -5.32 -7.63 4.13
N ILE A 175 -4.08 -8.00 3.81
CA ILE A 175 -3.70 -8.73 2.58
C ILE A 175 -4.48 -10.04 2.43
N TYR A 176 -4.84 -10.68 3.56
CA TYR A 176 -5.66 -11.89 3.54
C TYR A 176 -7.09 -11.64 3.09
N GLY A 177 -7.50 -10.37 2.93
CA GLY A 177 -8.79 -9.90 2.39
C GLY A 177 -8.86 -9.83 0.86
N ILE A 178 -7.69 -9.77 0.19
CA ILE A 178 -7.61 -9.65 -1.27
C ILE A 178 -8.19 -10.88 -1.98
N PRO A 179 -7.93 -12.13 -1.52
CA PRO A 179 -8.48 -13.29 -2.20
C PRO A 179 -10.00 -13.44 -2.09
N GLN A 180 -10.64 -12.93 -1.03
CA GLN A 180 -12.10 -12.89 -0.92
C GLN A 180 -12.70 -11.91 -1.94
N LEU A 181 -11.93 -10.88 -2.31
CA LEU A 181 -12.33 -9.92 -3.34
C LEU A 181 -12.14 -10.48 -4.76
N LEU A 182 -11.05 -11.21 -5.00
CA LEU A 182 -10.61 -11.60 -6.36
C LEU A 182 -10.80 -13.08 -6.73
N GLY A 183 -11.00 -13.97 -5.76
CA GLY A 183 -11.18 -15.41 -6.01
C GLY A 183 -9.90 -16.18 -6.38
N TYR A 184 -8.72 -15.73 -5.95
CA TYR A 184 -7.40 -16.33 -6.25
C TYR A 184 -7.11 -16.56 -7.75
N PRO A 185 -6.99 -15.50 -8.56
CA PRO A 185 -6.57 -15.64 -9.95
C PRO A 185 -5.14 -16.19 -10.04
N ASP A 186 -4.88 -16.97 -11.09
CA ASP A 186 -3.67 -17.77 -11.25
C ASP A 186 -2.37 -16.94 -11.29
N ASN A 187 -2.48 -15.71 -11.76
CA ASN A 187 -1.41 -14.74 -11.93
C ASN A 187 -1.28 -13.78 -10.72
N LEU A 188 -1.94 -14.02 -9.59
CA LEU A 188 -1.83 -13.19 -8.39
C LEU A 188 -0.85 -13.79 -7.37
N MET A 189 0.22 -13.07 -7.07
CA MET A 189 1.13 -13.36 -5.97
C MET A 189 0.92 -12.36 -4.83
N LEU A 190 0.64 -12.87 -3.62
CA LEU A 190 0.51 -12.07 -2.41
C LEU A 190 1.71 -12.30 -1.50
N ILE A 191 2.33 -11.21 -1.06
CA ILE A 191 3.50 -11.21 -0.19
C ILE A 191 3.25 -10.30 1.01
N ARG A 192 3.24 -10.89 2.20
CA ARG A 192 3.18 -10.11 3.43
C ARG A 192 4.60 -9.82 3.92
N CYS A 193 5.05 -8.57 3.84
CA CYS A 193 6.34 -8.14 4.38
C CYS A 193 6.45 -6.61 4.50
N ASP A 194 7.46 -6.14 5.24
CA ASP A 194 7.94 -4.77 5.12
C ASP A 194 8.60 -4.60 3.74
N MET A 195 8.11 -3.64 2.93
CA MET A 195 8.62 -3.40 1.58
C MET A 195 10.13 -3.15 1.56
N GLN A 196 10.68 -2.55 2.62
CA GLN A 196 12.12 -2.24 2.72
C GLN A 196 12.98 -3.50 2.89
N GLN A 197 12.36 -4.64 3.23
CA GLN A 197 12.98 -5.94 3.41
C GLN A 197 12.18 -7.00 2.63
N ASN A 198 11.93 -6.71 1.35
CA ASN A 198 11.11 -7.55 0.51
C ASN A 198 11.89 -8.73 -0.10
N PRO A 199 11.23 -9.85 -0.38
CA PRO A 199 11.84 -11.02 -1.00
C PRO A 199 11.89 -10.94 -2.53
N ILE A 200 11.51 -9.83 -3.18
CA ILE A 200 11.39 -9.81 -4.65
C ILE A 200 12.78 -9.63 -5.27
N ARG A 201 13.06 -10.40 -6.33
CA ARG A 201 14.33 -10.29 -7.06
C ARG A 201 14.45 -8.94 -7.76
N LEU A 202 15.68 -8.45 -7.86
CA LEU A 202 15.99 -7.26 -8.63
C LEU A 202 15.73 -7.51 -10.12
N GLY A 203 15.29 -6.49 -10.85
CA GLY A 203 15.08 -6.63 -12.29
C GLY A 203 13.96 -7.59 -12.71
N SER A 204 12.99 -7.89 -11.84
CA SER A 204 11.94 -8.87 -12.12
C SER A 204 10.66 -8.26 -12.70
N ALA A 205 10.42 -6.96 -12.51
CA ALA A 205 9.16 -6.32 -12.86
C ALA A 205 9.24 -5.32 -14.03
N ASP A 206 8.15 -5.23 -14.79
CA ASP A 206 7.95 -4.21 -15.82
C ASP A 206 7.38 -2.91 -15.21
N TYR A 207 6.51 -3.03 -14.19
CA TYR A 207 5.91 -1.91 -13.46
C TYR A 207 6.05 -2.07 -11.95
N SER A 208 6.27 -0.96 -11.26
CA SER A 208 6.38 -0.87 -9.81
C SER A 208 5.55 0.31 -9.34
N ILE A 209 4.42 0.00 -8.69
CA ILE A 209 3.35 0.93 -8.35
C ILE A 209 3.30 1.10 -6.83
N CYS A 210 3.24 2.34 -6.36
CA CYS A 210 2.98 2.68 -4.96
C CYS A 210 1.96 3.82 -4.90
N ASP A 211 0.71 3.47 -4.59
CA ASP A 211 -0.42 4.40 -4.66
C ASP A 211 -0.84 4.83 -3.25
N HIS A 212 -0.73 6.13 -2.95
CA HIS A 212 -1.05 6.74 -1.66
C HIS A 212 -0.41 6.05 -0.43
N ALA A 213 0.80 5.50 -0.56
CA ALA A 213 1.42 4.77 0.55
C ALA A 213 2.85 5.16 0.89
N LEU A 214 3.65 5.66 -0.07
CA LEU A 214 5.07 5.97 0.16
C LEU A 214 5.27 6.96 1.32
N GLN A 215 4.31 7.86 1.52
CA GLN A 215 4.33 8.83 2.62
C GLN A 215 4.21 8.21 4.02
N HIS A 216 3.82 6.94 4.13
CA HIS A 216 3.66 6.21 5.40
C HIS A 216 4.80 5.22 5.66
N VAL A 217 5.74 5.07 4.71
CA VAL A 217 6.92 4.21 4.85
C VAL A 217 7.98 4.92 5.68
N ALA A 218 8.45 4.28 6.76
CA ALA A 218 9.30 4.94 7.75
C ALA A 218 10.59 5.54 7.15
N ASP A 219 11.29 4.79 6.31
CA ASP A 219 12.34 5.31 5.43
C ASP A 219 11.84 5.30 3.96
N HIS A 220 11.11 6.35 3.60
CA HIS A 220 10.58 6.54 2.25
C HIS A 220 11.66 6.59 1.17
N LYS A 221 12.92 6.93 1.51
CA LYS A 221 14.02 6.95 0.51
C LYS A 221 14.43 5.52 0.18
N MET A 222 14.55 4.67 1.20
CA MET A 222 14.73 3.23 0.98
C MET A 222 13.51 2.63 0.26
N GLY A 223 12.30 3.04 0.61
CA GLY A 223 11.08 2.65 -0.11
C GLY A 223 11.13 2.99 -1.60
N PHE A 224 11.49 4.23 -1.95
CA PHE A 224 11.67 4.66 -3.34
C PHE A 224 12.76 3.85 -4.06
N LYS A 225 13.87 3.58 -3.36
CA LYS A 225 14.94 2.74 -3.89
C LYS A 225 14.43 1.34 -4.21
N VAL A 226 13.71 0.69 -3.30
CA VAL A 226 13.09 -0.63 -3.53
C VAL A 226 12.17 -0.61 -4.75
N ILE A 227 11.28 0.39 -4.84
CA ILE A 227 10.36 0.56 -5.97
C ILE A 227 11.14 0.57 -7.30
N THR A 228 12.31 1.22 -7.34
CA THR A 228 13.16 1.30 -8.53
C THR A 228 13.97 0.03 -8.77
N ASP A 229 14.52 -0.57 -7.73
CA ASP A 229 15.47 -1.71 -7.76
C ASP A 229 14.86 -3.00 -8.34
N VAL A 230 13.56 -3.21 -8.13
CA VAL A 230 12.83 -4.40 -8.63
C VAL A 230 12.53 -4.33 -10.13
N LEU A 231 12.71 -3.18 -10.77
CA LEU A 231 12.38 -2.98 -12.18
C LEU A 231 13.47 -3.50 -13.10
N LYS A 232 13.04 -4.13 -14.20
CA LYS A 232 13.85 -4.41 -15.39
C LYS A 232 14.42 -3.10 -15.96
N PRO A 233 15.48 -3.16 -16.79
CA PRO A 233 15.90 -2.01 -17.59
C PRO A 233 14.72 -1.39 -18.35
N ASN A 234 14.55 -0.07 -18.26
CA ASN A 234 13.43 0.69 -18.80
C ASN A 234 12.04 0.38 -18.19
N GLY A 235 11.98 -0.36 -17.07
CA GLY A 235 10.74 -0.55 -16.32
C GLY A 235 10.19 0.77 -15.77
N ILE A 236 8.89 0.79 -15.47
CA ILE A 236 8.15 2.01 -15.16
C ILE A 236 7.84 2.09 -13.66
N ILE A 237 8.22 3.21 -13.06
CA ILE A 237 7.87 3.61 -11.71
C ILE A 237 6.58 4.43 -11.79
N ILE A 238 5.58 4.11 -10.97
CA ILE A 238 4.38 4.92 -10.81
C ILE A 238 4.11 5.11 -9.33
N ILE A 239 4.13 6.36 -8.87
CA ILE A 239 3.90 6.70 -7.46
C ILE A 239 2.83 7.77 -7.39
N ASN A 240 1.85 7.59 -6.51
CA ASN A 240 1.06 8.71 -6.00
C ASN A 240 1.34 8.90 -4.51
N ALA A 241 1.67 10.10 -4.08
CA ALA A 241 1.93 10.39 -2.67
C ALA A 241 1.54 11.82 -2.30
N TYR A 242 1.35 12.08 -1.01
CA TYR A 242 0.98 13.42 -0.53
C TYR A 242 1.99 14.48 -0.96
N SER A 243 1.47 15.57 -1.50
CA SER A 243 2.26 16.75 -1.84
C SER A 243 2.38 17.68 -0.63
N TYR A 244 3.47 18.42 -0.52
CA TYR A 244 3.59 19.51 0.44
C TYR A 244 2.75 20.71 -0.01
N GLU A 245 2.68 20.91 -1.32
CA GLU A 245 1.99 21.99 -1.99
C GLU A 245 0.47 21.90 -1.76
N ASN A 246 -0.13 23.04 -1.41
CA ASN A 246 -1.54 23.18 -1.03
C ASN A 246 -2.06 22.31 0.12
N ASN A 247 -1.21 21.57 0.83
CA ASN A 247 -1.58 20.78 2.01
C ASN A 247 -1.31 21.51 3.33
N PHE A 248 -1.47 22.84 3.37
CA PHE A 248 -1.17 23.64 4.56
C PHE A 248 -1.97 23.21 5.79
N LEU A 249 -3.24 22.79 5.63
CA LEU A 249 -4.06 22.28 6.72
C LEU A 249 -3.45 21.01 7.33
N MET A 250 -3.02 20.09 6.48
CA MET A 250 -2.42 18.84 6.93
C MET A 250 -1.08 19.10 7.62
N VAL A 251 -0.18 19.80 6.93
CA VAL A 251 1.19 20.05 7.38
C VAL A 251 1.26 20.89 8.66
N TYR A 252 0.45 21.93 8.80
CA TYR A 252 0.59 22.90 9.89
C TYR A 252 -0.44 22.76 11.00
N ILE A 253 -1.51 21.97 10.79
CA ILE A 253 -2.55 21.77 11.81
C ILE A 253 -2.65 20.30 12.19
N ILE A 254 -2.90 19.41 11.23
CA ILE A 254 -3.14 17.99 11.55
C ILE A 254 -1.87 17.29 12.04
N GLU A 255 -0.73 17.46 11.34
CA GLU A 255 0.53 16.81 11.74
C GLU A 255 0.98 17.20 13.16
N PRO A 256 0.98 18.49 13.58
CA PRO A 256 1.28 18.83 14.97
C PRO A 256 0.29 18.23 15.98
N LEU A 257 -1.00 18.14 15.65
CA LEU A 257 -2.02 17.59 16.55
C LEU A 257 -1.87 16.08 16.79
N LYS A 258 -1.19 15.35 15.91
CA LYS A 258 -0.90 13.92 16.08
C LYS A 258 -0.15 13.59 17.38
N VAL A 259 0.68 14.51 17.87
CA VAL A 259 1.39 14.33 19.16
C VAL A 259 0.40 14.14 20.33
N ILE A 260 -0.79 14.73 20.22
CA ILE A 260 -1.88 14.57 21.19
C ILE A 260 -2.75 13.38 20.81
N PHE A 261 -3.14 13.26 19.54
CA PHE A 261 -4.03 12.19 19.07
C PHE A 261 -3.44 10.80 19.29
N HIS A 262 -2.14 10.60 19.09
CA HIS A 262 -1.47 9.30 19.26
C HIS A 262 -1.40 8.83 20.73
N LYS A 263 -1.87 9.63 21.70
CA LYS A 263 -2.08 9.18 23.09
C LYS A 263 -3.44 8.51 23.29
N LEU A 264 -4.34 8.62 22.32
CA LEU A 264 -5.69 8.05 22.35
C LEU A 264 -5.70 6.68 21.66
N SER A 265 -6.67 5.83 22.01
CA SER A 265 -6.87 4.57 21.30
C SER A 265 -7.43 4.80 19.90
N LEU A 266 -7.13 3.89 18.97
CA LEU A 266 -7.62 3.97 17.58
C LEU A 266 -9.15 4.06 17.50
N LYS A 267 -9.87 3.31 18.32
CA LYS A 267 -11.34 3.38 18.43
C LYS A 267 -11.85 4.76 18.86
N THR A 268 -11.07 5.49 19.66
CA THR A 268 -11.41 6.85 20.07
C THR A 268 -11.14 7.82 18.93
N LEU A 269 -10.00 7.68 18.25
CA LEU A 269 -9.64 8.49 17.09
C LEU A 269 -10.65 8.33 15.95
N GLU A 270 -11.08 7.10 15.66
CA GLU A 270 -12.15 6.79 14.71
C GLU A 270 -13.42 7.60 14.98
N ARG A 271 -13.84 7.69 16.25
CA ARG A 271 -15.02 8.50 16.64
C ARG A 271 -14.76 10.00 16.52
N ILE A 272 -13.53 10.44 16.79
CA ILE A 272 -13.13 11.85 16.68
C ILE A 272 -13.12 12.27 15.21
N ALA A 273 -12.69 11.38 14.30
CA ALA A 273 -12.61 11.63 12.84
C ALA A 273 -13.95 12.00 12.21
N PHE A 274 -15.06 11.50 12.78
CA PHE A 274 -16.41 11.82 12.33
C PHE A 274 -16.71 13.32 12.33
N ILE A 275 -16.17 14.08 13.30
CA ILE A 275 -16.43 15.53 13.43
C ILE A 275 -15.83 16.31 12.24
N PRO A 276 -14.51 16.25 11.96
CA PRO A 276 -13.96 16.90 10.77
C PRO A 276 -14.57 16.36 9.48
N ALA A 277 -14.90 15.06 9.41
CA ALA A 277 -15.58 14.50 8.23
C ALA A 277 -16.93 15.16 7.96
N MET A 278 -17.76 15.34 9.01
CA MET A 278 -19.04 16.04 8.91
C MET A 278 -18.86 17.50 8.47
N ILE A 279 -17.87 18.20 9.03
CA ILE A 279 -17.57 19.59 8.66
C ILE A 279 -17.18 19.66 7.17
N VAL A 280 -16.25 18.81 6.74
CA VAL A 280 -15.79 18.73 5.34
C VAL A 280 -16.96 18.41 4.41
N TYR A 281 -17.78 17.41 4.75
CA TYR A 281 -18.94 17.03 3.95
C TYR A 281 -19.94 18.17 3.79
N ILE A 282 -20.26 18.89 4.87
CA ILE A 282 -21.16 20.06 4.84
C ILE A 282 -20.55 21.17 3.97
N LEU A 283 -19.26 21.48 4.15
CA LEU A 283 -18.58 22.49 3.35
C LEU A 283 -18.60 22.13 1.85
N ILE A 284 -18.31 20.88 1.50
CA ILE A 284 -18.36 20.41 0.11
C ILE A 284 -19.75 20.66 -0.48
N HIS A 285 -20.81 20.23 0.19
CA HIS A 285 -22.15 20.20 -0.40
C HIS A 285 -22.90 21.54 -0.30
N LEU A 286 -22.61 22.37 0.70
CA LEU A 286 -23.24 23.68 0.86
C LEU A 286 -22.45 24.84 0.25
N PHE A 287 -21.14 24.66 0.02
CA PHE A 287 -20.29 25.71 -0.52
C PHE A 287 -19.65 25.32 -1.86
N TYR A 288 -18.82 24.27 -1.92
CA TYR A 288 -18.05 23.95 -3.13
C TYR A 288 -18.93 23.50 -4.30
N VAL A 289 -19.91 22.62 -4.07
CA VAL A 289 -20.82 22.13 -5.12
C VAL A 289 -21.70 23.26 -5.68
N PRO A 290 -22.35 24.12 -4.87
CA PRO A 290 -23.06 25.29 -5.38
C PRO A 290 -22.13 26.27 -6.11
N ALA A 291 -20.94 26.55 -5.56
CA ALA A 291 -19.96 27.42 -6.21
C ALA A 291 -19.58 26.91 -7.61
N ASN A 292 -19.37 25.60 -7.78
CA ASN A 292 -19.06 24.99 -9.08
C ASN A 292 -20.19 25.15 -10.12
N LYS A 293 -21.44 25.29 -9.67
CA LYS A 293 -22.61 25.46 -10.55
C LYS A 293 -22.86 26.92 -10.92
N ILE A 294 -22.54 27.85 -10.03
CA ILE A 294 -22.93 29.27 -10.14
C ILE A 294 -21.76 30.14 -10.63
N LEU A 295 -20.54 29.87 -10.16
CA LEU A 295 -19.38 30.71 -10.43
C LEU A 295 -18.63 30.28 -11.69
N SER A 296 -17.88 31.22 -12.27
CA SER A 296 -16.99 30.90 -13.39
C SER A 296 -15.82 30.02 -12.92
N LYS A 297 -15.28 29.19 -13.82
CA LYS A 297 -14.10 28.35 -13.54
C LYS A 297 -12.89 29.19 -13.05
N GLN A 298 -12.70 30.38 -13.59
CA GLN A 298 -11.62 31.29 -13.16
C GLN A 298 -11.79 31.74 -11.70
N THR A 299 -13.02 31.92 -11.24
CA THR A 299 -13.33 32.26 -9.85
C THR A 299 -13.13 31.05 -8.94
N CYS A 300 -13.63 29.88 -9.35
CA CYS A 300 -13.48 28.64 -8.61
C CYS A 300 -12.02 28.27 -8.36
N ASN A 301 -11.14 28.44 -9.35
CA ASN A 301 -9.71 28.15 -9.24
C ASN A 301 -8.96 29.01 -8.20
N LYS A 302 -9.57 30.10 -7.69
CA LYS A 302 -9.01 30.92 -6.61
C LYS A 302 -9.44 30.45 -5.22
N ILE A 303 -10.45 29.58 -5.13
CA ILE A 303 -10.92 29.02 -3.87
C ILE A 303 -9.92 27.93 -3.45
N PRO A 304 -9.39 27.96 -2.21
CA PRO A 304 -8.46 26.95 -1.73
C PRO A 304 -9.04 25.54 -1.86
N LEU A 305 -8.22 24.58 -2.29
CA LEU A 305 -8.59 23.16 -2.39
C LEU A 305 -9.82 22.87 -3.28
N PHE A 306 -10.21 23.78 -4.18
CA PHE A 306 -11.47 23.64 -4.92
C PHE A 306 -11.57 22.33 -5.68
N ASP A 307 -10.57 22.01 -6.51
CA ASP A 307 -10.56 20.77 -7.31
C ASP A 307 -10.58 19.53 -6.41
N HIS A 308 -9.87 19.56 -5.27
CA HIS A 308 -9.89 18.49 -4.28
C HIS A 308 -11.27 18.29 -3.65
N MET A 309 -11.96 19.39 -3.30
CA MET A 309 -13.29 19.32 -2.67
C MET A 309 -14.36 18.87 -3.67
N ILE A 310 -14.23 19.24 -4.95
CA ILE A 310 -15.09 18.73 -6.03
C ILE A 310 -14.81 17.25 -6.31
N PHE A 311 -13.56 16.81 -6.21
CA PHE A 311 -13.24 15.38 -6.25
C PHE A 311 -13.96 14.63 -5.11
N TRP A 312 -13.83 15.11 -3.86
CA TRP A 312 -14.47 14.50 -2.70
C TRP A 312 -16.00 14.57 -2.72
N SER A 313 -16.62 15.49 -3.47
CA SER A 313 -18.08 15.53 -3.62
C SER A 313 -18.65 14.33 -4.39
N LYS A 314 -17.81 13.55 -5.07
CA LYS A 314 -18.19 12.32 -5.79
C LYS A 314 -18.10 11.07 -4.91
N VAL A 315 -17.64 11.22 -3.67
CA VAL A 315 -17.36 10.12 -2.75
C VAL A 315 -18.40 10.14 -1.63
N SER A 316 -18.84 8.96 -1.17
CA SER A 316 -19.79 8.89 -0.06
C SER A 316 -19.17 9.38 1.25
N PHE A 317 -20.03 9.80 2.19
CA PHE A 317 -19.62 10.26 3.51
C PHE A 317 -18.73 9.26 4.25
N LYS A 318 -19.01 7.95 4.10
CA LYS A 318 -18.21 6.84 4.66
C LYS A 318 -16.72 6.98 4.35
N TRP A 319 -16.37 7.35 3.12
CA TRP A 319 -14.96 7.49 2.72
C TRP A 319 -14.34 8.81 3.14
N ILE A 320 -15.13 9.88 3.25
CA ILE A 320 -14.66 11.14 3.82
C ILE A 320 -14.33 10.93 5.30
N ASP A 321 -15.16 10.18 6.03
CA ASP A 321 -14.90 9.77 7.41
C ASP A 321 -13.64 8.92 7.52
N LEU A 322 -13.52 7.89 6.68
CA LEU A 322 -12.32 7.05 6.62
C LEU A 322 -11.05 7.86 6.31
N ALA A 323 -11.10 8.80 5.37
CA ALA A 323 -9.96 9.65 5.02
C ALA A 323 -9.60 10.64 6.14
N CYS A 324 -10.58 11.14 6.90
CA CYS A 324 -10.28 11.93 8.09
C CYS A 324 -9.63 11.07 9.18
N PHE A 325 -10.06 9.82 9.34
CA PHE A 325 -9.45 8.88 10.27
C PHE A 325 -8.00 8.57 9.86
N ASP A 326 -7.79 8.21 8.59
CA ASP A 326 -6.50 7.99 7.92
C ASP A 326 -5.48 9.07 8.29
N LEU A 327 -5.87 10.34 8.13
CA LEU A 327 -5.03 11.48 8.39
C LEU A 327 -4.64 11.66 9.86
N ILE A 328 -5.49 11.27 10.82
CA ILE A 328 -5.23 11.52 12.25
C ILE A 328 -4.54 10.36 12.98
N HIS A 329 -4.71 9.12 12.50
CA HIS A 329 -4.11 7.94 13.17
C HIS A 329 -2.76 7.56 12.59
N ALA A 330 -2.43 8.01 11.37
CA ALA A 330 -1.19 7.62 10.68
C ALA A 330 0.06 8.00 11.52
N PRO A 331 0.87 7.02 11.96
CA PRO A 331 2.06 7.27 12.78
C PRO A 331 3.13 8.12 12.07
N ILE A 332 3.14 8.07 10.74
CA ILE A 332 4.07 8.76 9.86
C ILE A 332 3.28 9.27 8.66
N SER A 333 3.49 10.54 8.29
CA SER A 333 2.93 11.15 7.09
C SER A 333 3.90 12.16 6.50
N TYR A 334 4.69 11.72 5.53
CA TYR A 334 5.52 12.63 4.73
C TYR A 334 4.64 13.43 3.75
N HIS A 335 4.98 14.70 3.57
CA HIS A 335 4.38 15.54 2.53
C HIS A 335 5.52 16.01 1.64
N PHE A 336 5.57 15.47 0.42
CA PHE A 336 6.73 15.62 -0.45
C PHE A 336 6.65 16.92 -1.24
N LYS A 337 7.75 17.67 -1.26
CA LYS A 337 7.94 18.75 -2.24
C LYS A 337 8.29 18.17 -3.60
N LYS A 338 8.01 18.93 -4.66
CA LYS A 338 8.40 18.56 -6.03
C LYS A 338 9.89 18.22 -6.15
N GLU A 339 10.76 19.00 -5.51
CA GLU A 339 12.22 18.84 -5.58
C GLU A 339 12.69 17.54 -4.92
N GLU A 340 11.96 17.03 -3.92
CA GLU A 340 12.30 15.77 -3.26
C GLU A 340 12.08 14.58 -4.19
N PHE A 341 10.98 14.57 -4.96
CA PHE A 341 10.77 13.57 -6.01
C PHE A 341 11.83 13.65 -7.11
N ILE A 342 12.20 14.86 -7.54
CA ILE A 342 13.27 15.04 -8.54
C ILE A 342 14.60 14.50 -8.02
N LYS A 343 14.92 14.76 -6.75
CA LYS A 343 16.12 14.25 -6.11
C LYS A 343 16.09 12.73 -6.00
N MET A 344 15.00 12.14 -5.51
CA MET A 344 14.86 10.68 -5.41
C MET A 344 14.99 9.99 -6.77
N ALA A 345 14.41 10.56 -7.83
CA ALA A 345 14.57 10.05 -9.19
C ALA A 345 16.04 10.07 -9.64
N ARG A 346 16.73 11.19 -9.44
CA ARG A 346 18.15 11.34 -9.77
C ARG A 346 19.01 10.35 -9.01
N ASP A 347 18.83 10.25 -7.69
CA ASP A 347 19.61 9.37 -6.81
C ASP A 347 19.44 7.88 -7.17
N ASN A 348 18.35 7.53 -7.88
CA ASN A 348 18.04 6.16 -8.26
C ASN A 348 18.17 5.89 -9.77
N ASN A 349 18.76 6.81 -10.55
CA ASN A 349 18.89 6.70 -12.01
C ASN A 349 17.55 6.49 -12.72
N ALA A 350 16.52 7.25 -12.32
CA ALA A 350 15.21 7.25 -12.95
C ALA A 350 14.98 8.53 -13.77
N THR A 351 14.53 8.37 -15.01
CA THR A 351 14.17 9.49 -15.89
C THR A 351 12.69 9.81 -15.76
N ILE A 352 12.39 10.98 -15.22
CA ILE A 352 11.01 11.44 -15.01
C ILE A 352 10.33 11.69 -16.37
N LYS A 353 9.13 11.12 -16.52
CA LYS A 353 8.20 11.41 -17.63
C LYS A 353 7.12 12.39 -17.19
N THR A 354 6.56 12.16 -16.01
CA THR A 354 5.45 12.94 -15.46
C THR A 354 5.70 13.23 -13.99
N LEU A 355 5.45 14.46 -13.57
CA LEU A 355 5.39 14.85 -12.17
C LEU A 355 4.34 15.96 -12.05
N ASN A 356 3.10 15.54 -11.84
CA ASN A 356 1.92 16.40 -11.81
C ASN A 356 1.33 16.43 -10.41
N ASN A 357 0.86 17.60 -10.00
CA ASN A 357 0.09 17.71 -8.77
C ASN A 357 -1.37 17.35 -9.08
N THR A 358 -1.81 16.20 -8.62
CA THR A 358 -3.13 15.62 -8.86
C THR A 358 -4.11 16.14 -7.81
N HIS A 359 -5.22 16.72 -8.28
CA HIS A 359 -6.27 17.34 -7.45
C HIS A 359 -5.76 18.39 -6.45
N GLY A 360 -4.58 18.97 -6.68
CA GLY A 360 -4.00 19.99 -5.82
C GLY A 360 -3.29 19.46 -4.57
N THR A 361 -3.39 18.17 -4.24
CA THR A 361 -2.95 17.65 -2.92
C THR A 361 -2.04 16.41 -2.99
N THR A 362 -1.88 15.74 -4.13
CA THR A 362 -0.93 14.63 -4.26
C THR A 362 -0.03 14.80 -5.48
N TRP A 363 1.14 14.16 -5.47
CA TRP A 363 2.02 14.06 -6.63
C TRP A 363 1.77 12.76 -7.36
N THR A 364 1.36 12.80 -8.63
CA THR A 364 1.48 11.67 -9.54
C THR A 364 2.84 11.74 -10.23
N PHE A 365 3.70 10.79 -9.91
CA PHE A 365 5.06 10.64 -10.41
C PHE A 365 5.17 9.41 -11.31
N ILE A 366 5.65 9.60 -12.54
CA ILE A 366 5.97 8.52 -13.47
C ILE A 366 7.40 8.70 -13.98
N ALA A 367 8.19 7.64 -13.91
CA ALA A 367 9.56 7.63 -14.39
C ALA A 367 9.97 6.27 -14.98
N HIS A 368 11.02 6.27 -15.79
CA HIS A 368 11.64 5.06 -16.33
C HIS A 368 12.95 4.76 -15.59
N ALA A 369 13.09 3.55 -15.06
CA ALA A 369 14.37 3.08 -14.50
C ALA A 369 15.41 2.91 -15.62
N GLN A 370 16.60 3.49 -15.48
CA GLN A 370 17.66 3.48 -16.51
C GLN A 370 18.74 2.41 -16.28
N ARG A 371 18.52 1.47 -15.36
CA ARG A 371 19.55 0.52 -14.92
C ARG A 371 19.77 -0.63 -15.88
#